data_AF-A0A967N4C9-F1
#
_entry.id   AF-A0A967N4C9-F1
#
_cell.length_a   1.000
_cell.length_b   1.000
_cell.length_c   1.000
_cell.angle_alpha   90.00
_cell.angle_beta   90.00
_cell.angle_gamma   90.00
#
_symmetry.space_group_name_H-M   'P 1'
#
loop_
_entity.id
_entity.type
_entity.pdbx_description
1 polymer ?
#
loop_
_entity_poly.entity_id
_entity_poly.type
_entity_poly.pdbx_seq_one_letter_code
_entity_poly.pdbx_strand_id
1 'polypeptide(L)'
;MLDALKRLFGFGNGDSGPGDAGGDGAPQGGEMISCEEALGRLFEYLDGELEGDRKTQVARHLEVCKRCYPRLCFEQAFLEAVQRVSRGENAPERVKQRILEFVEEENLGSG
;
A
#
# COMPACT_ATOMS: atom_id res chain seq x y z
N MET A 1 -7.15 -3.08 -12.49
CA MET A 1 -7.75 -1.97 -11.70
C MET A 1 -6.72 -0.93 -11.25
N LEU A 2 -5.46 -1.33 -11.04
CA LEU A 2 -4.31 -0.42 -10.85
C LEU A 2 -3.85 0.30 -12.15
N ASP A 3 -4.36 -0.13 -13.32
CA ASP A 3 -4.01 0.48 -14.61
C ASP A 3 -4.63 1.86 -14.86
N ALA A 4 -5.72 2.20 -14.16
CA ALA A 4 -6.40 3.49 -14.31
C ALA A 4 -5.68 4.63 -13.55
N LEU A 5 -4.86 4.29 -12.55
CA LEU A 5 -4.05 5.22 -11.77
C LEU A 5 -2.85 5.81 -12.55
N LYS A 6 -2.52 5.22 -13.71
CA LYS A 6 -1.33 5.52 -14.54
C LYS A 6 -1.28 6.90 -15.24
N ARG A 7 -2.26 7.79 -15.09
CA ARG A 7 -2.41 8.95 -16.02
C ARG A 7 -2.31 10.35 -15.41
N LEU A 8 -2.23 10.52 -14.09
CA LEU A 8 -2.58 11.82 -13.49
C LEU A 8 -1.45 12.70 -12.95
N PHE A 9 -0.31 12.17 -12.48
CA PHE A 9 0.61 13.04 -11.72
C PHE A 9 2.03 13.04 -12.26
N GLY A 10 2.25 13.86 -13.27
CA GLY A 10 3.58 14.35 -13.63
C GLY A 10 3.95 15.56 -12.78
N PHE A 11 4.76 15.34 -11.73
CA PHE A 11 5.68 16.28 -11.05
C PHE A 11 6.31 15.49 -9.89
N GLY A 12 7.60 15.49 -9.57
CA GLY A 12 8.69 16.46 -9.73
C GLY A 12 9.38 16.54 -8.36
N ASN A 13 10.62 16.03 -8.26
CA ASN A 13 11.43 15.86 -7.05
C ASN A 13 11.43 17.05 -6.06
N GLY A 14 11.53 16.76 -4.75
CA GLY A 14 11.79 17.77 -3.70
C GLY A 14 12.01 17.22 -2.29
N ASP A 15 13.27 16.85 -2.02
CA ASP A 15 14.07 16.84 -0.78
C ASP A 15 13.40 16.74 0.63
N SER A 16 13.86 15.76 1.39
CA SER A 16 13.50 15.48 2.79
C SER A 16 14.37 16.28 3.78
N GLY A 17 13.75 17.10 4.63
CA GLY A 17 14.38 17.64 5.85
C GLY A 17 13.95 16.87 7.11
N PRO A 18 14.82 16.66 8.12
CA PRO A 18 14.45 16.00 9.37
C PRO A 18 13.86 17.00 10.37
N GLY A 19 12.79 16.62 11.05
CA GLY A 19 12.14 17.40 12.10
C GLY A 19 11.76 16.50 13.28
N ASP A 20 12.30 16.87 14.45
CA ASP A 20 12.41 16.13 15.70
C ASP A 20 11.14 16.09 16.58
N ALA A 21 11.15 15.13 17.52
CA ALA A 21 10.50 15.04 18.83
C ALA A 21 9.05 15.50 19.11
N GLY A 22 8.26 14.56 19.67
CA GLY A 22 7.42 14.80 20.86
C GLY A 22 5.95 15.18 20.63
N GLY A 23 5.03 14.30 21.03
CA GLY A 23 3.61 14.63 21.10
C GLY A 23 2.78 13.51 21.71
N ASP A 24 2.60 13.57 23.03
CA ASP A 24 1.58 12.84 23.79
C ASP A 24 0.19 13.22 23.28
N GLY A 25 -0.31 12.47 22.30
CA GLY A 25 -1.60 12.70 21.67
C GLY A 25 -2.59 11.62 22.08
N ALA A 26 -3.29 11.83 23.19
CA ALA A 26 -4.48 11.04 23.52
C ALA A 26 -5.49 11.08 22.36
N PRO A 27 -6.05 9.95 21.89
CA PRO A 27 -7.23 10.00 21.04
C PRO A 27 -8.47 10.11 21.92
N GLN A 28 -9.08 11.31 21.96
CA GLN A 28 -10.46 11.50 22.40
C GLN A 28 -11.32 11.89 21.19
N GLY A 29 -12.34 11.09 20.89
CA GLY A 29 -13.38 11.38 19.89
C GLY A 29 -13.80 10.13 19.11
N GLY A 30 -15.03 9.68 19.31
CA GLY A 30 -15.54 8.38 18.83
C GLY A 30 -15.46 8.14 17.31
N GLU A 31 -15.43 6.85 16.97
CA GLU A 31 -15.53 6.25 15.63
C GLU A 31 -14.38 6.40 14.62
N MET A 32 -13.28 7.08 14.94
CA MET A 32 -12.09 7.14 14.04
C MET A 32 -10.85 6.56 14.72
N ILE A 33 -10.14 5.65 14.03
CA ILE A 33 -8.92 5.00 14.52
C ILE A 33 -7.75 5.98 14.71
N SER A 34 -6.75 5.59 15.50
CA SER A 34 -5.58 6.44 15.78
C SER A 34 -4.64 6.55 14.58
N CYS A 35 -3.77 7.57 14.57
CA CYS A 35 -2.71 7.70 13.55
C CYS A 35 -1.76 6.50 13.57
N GLU A 36 -1.45 5.97 14.75
CA GLU A 36 -0.58 4.80 14.91
C GLU A 36 -1.22 3.55 14.31
N GLU A 37 -2.51 3.32 14.56
CA GLU A 37 -3.25 2.20 13.99
C GLU A 37 -3.41 2.32 12.47
N ALA A 38 -3.75 3.52 11.98
CA ALA A 38 -3.87 3.78 10.54
C ALA A 38 -2.54 3.57 9.80
N LEU A 39 -1.42 4.00 10.40
CA LEU A 39 -0.09 3.80 9.83
C LEU A 39 0.40 2.36 9.96
N GLY A 40 0.07 1.67 11.06
CA GLY A 40 0.41 0.27 11.27
C GLY A 40 -0.24 -0.65 10.22
N ARG A 41 -1.43 -0.29 9.74
CA ARG A 41 -2.18 -1.02 8.71
C ARG A 41 -2.02 -0.44 7.29
N LEU A 42 -1.10 0.51 7.10
CA LEU A 42 -0.96 1.24 5.84
C LEU A 42 -0.60 0.32 4.67
N PHE A 43 0.27 -0.67 4.88
CA PHE A 43 0.65 -1.61 3.82
C PHE A 43 -0.47 -2.58 3.47
N GLU A 44 -1.14 -3.17 4.46
CA GLU A 44 -2.35 -4.00 4.29
C GLU A 44 -3.49 -3.24 3.57
N TYR A 45 -3.49 -1.90 3.66
CA TYR A 45 -4.40 -1.05 2.90
C TYR A 45 -3.95 -0.86 1.45
N LEU A 46 -2.64 -0.71 1.21
CA LEU A 46 -2.05 -0.47 -0.11
C LEU A 46 -2.01 -1.73 -0.98
N ASP A 47 -1.80 -2.90 -0.40
CA ASP A 47 -1.86 -4.20 -1.10
C ASP A 47 -3.31 -4.68 -1.33
N GLY A 48 -4.27 -4.13 -0.57
CA GLY A 48 -5.68 -4.49 -0.64
C GLY A 48 -6.08 -5.67 0.22
N GLU A 49 -5.24 -6.11 1.16
CA GLU A 49 -5.50 -7.21 2.10
C GLU A 49 -6.44 -6.82 3.24
N LEU A 50 -6.67 -5.52 3.47
CA LEU A 50 -7.71 -5.05 4.40
C LEU A 50 -9.11 -5.23 3.81
N GLU A 51 -9.98 -5.84 4.62
CA GLU A 51 -11.38 -6.08 4.28
C GLU A 51 -12.36 -5.47 5.30
N GLY A 52 -13.63 -5.36 4.86
CA GLY A 52 -14.75 -4.95 5.70
C GLY A 52 -14.58 -3.59 6.38
N ASP A 53 -15.02 -3.51 7.63
CA ASP A 53 -15.05 -2.26 8.41
C ASP A 53 -13.66 -1.66 8.64
N ARG A 54 -12.63 -2.51 8.74
CA ARG A 54 -11.26 -2.07 8.99
C ARG A 54 -10.70 -1.27 7.83
N LYS A 55 -10.97 -1.71 6.59
CA LYS A 55 -10.60 -0.97 5.39
C LYS A 55 -11.23 0.42 5.38
N THR A 56 -12.53 0.49 5.69
CA THR A 56 -13.28 1.75 5.72
C THR A 56 -12.75 2.70 6.79
N GLN A 57 -12.43 2.20 7.98
CA GLN A 57 -11.86 3.00 9.07
C GLN A 57 -10.49 3.59 8.71
N VAL A 58 -9.60 2.76 8.12
CA VAL A 58 -8.28 3.21 7.66
C VAL A 58 -8.40 4.22 6.53
N ALA A 59 -9.24 3.95 5.52
CA ALA A 59 -9.49 4.87 4.42
C ALA A 59 -9.97 6.25 4.92
N ARG A 60 -11.01 6.25 5.78
CA ARG A 60 -11.58 7.47 6.35
C ARG A 60 -10.52 8.26 7.12
N HIS A 61 -9.66 7.60 7.90
CA HIS A 61 -8.59 8.27 8.63
C HIS A 61 -7.58 8.92 7.67
N LEU A 62 -7.11 8.17 6.66
CA LEU A 62 -6.12 8.65 5.71
C LEU A 62 -6.63 9.80 4.83
N GLU A 63 -7.94 9.86 4.57
CA GLU A 63 -8.59 10.94 3.83
C GLU A 63 -8.64 12.27 4.59
N VAL A 64 -8.85 12.23 5.91
CA VAL A 64 -9.04 13.47 6.70
C VAL A 64 -7.78 13.89 7.48
N CYS A 65 -6.86 12.97 7.72
CA CYS A 65 -5.69 13.20 8.57
C CYS A 65 -4.53 13.82 7.79
N LYS A 66 -4.30 15.12 8.00
CA LYS A 66 -3.17 15.88 7.40
C LYS A 66 -1.79 15.33 7.76
N ARG A 67 -1.66 14.58 8.87
CA ARG A 67 -0.39 13.97 9.30
C ARG A 67 -0.10 12.66 8.57
N CYS A 68 -1.12 11.83 8.34
CA CYS A 68 -0.94 10.52 7.69
C CYS A 68 -0.98 10.61 6.16
N TYR A 69 -1.66 11.61 5.60
CA TYR A 69 -1.80 11.79 4.16
C TYR A 69 -0.44 11.89 3.42
N PRO A 70 0.54 12.70 3.86
CA PRO A 70 1.86 12.74 3.20
C PRO A 70 2.58 11.40 3.20
N ARG A 71 2.41 10.61 4.28
CA ARG A 71 3.01 9.28 4.38
C ARG A 71 2.37 8.30 3.38
N LEU A 72 1.05 8.31 3.26
CA LEU A 72 0.33 7.53 2.25
C LEU A 72 0.83 7.87 0.85
N CYS A 73 0.92 9.16 0.51
CA CYS A 73 1.40 9.61 -0.80
C CYS A 73 2.83 9.13 -1.08
N PHE A 74 3.71 9.22 -0.09
CA PHE A 74 5.09 8.74 -0.21
C PHE A 74 5.14 7.24 -0.48
N GLU A 75 4.44 6.42 0.30
CA GLU A 75 4.46 4.96 0.13
C GLU A 75 3.91 4.55 -1.24
N GLN A 76 2.84 5.20 -1.72
CA GLN A 76 2.30 4.97 -3.06
C GLN A 76 3.33 5.31 -4.15
N ALA A 77 3.97 6.47 -4.05
CA ALA A 77 5.01 6.88 -5.01
C ALA A 77 6.24 5.97 -4.97
N PHE A 78 6.63 5.50 -3.79
CA PHE A 78 7.73 4.57 -3.60
C PHE A 78 7.43 3.22 -4.25
N LEU A 79 6.27 2.63 -3.95
CA LEU A 79 5.83 1.37 -4.58
C LEU A 79 5.74 1.51 -6.10
N GLU A 80 5.29 2.65 -6.61
CA GLU A 80 5.27 2.94 -8.05
C GLU A 80 6.69 2.95 -8.65
N ALA A 81 7.65 3.60 -7.97
CA ALA A 81 9.04 3.64 -8.40
C ALA A 81 9.68 2.24 -8.40
N VAL A 82 9.44 1.43 -7.36
CA VAL A 82 9.92 0.04 -7.29
C VAL A 82 9.34 -0.78 -8.44
N GLN A 83 8.03 -0.69 -8.68
CA GLN A 83 7.42 -1.39 -9.80
C GLN A 83 7.99 -0.95 -11.15
N ARG A 84 8.36 0.33 -11.30
CA ARG A 84 8.97 0.83 -12.54
C ARG A 84 10.32 0.18 -12.83
N VAL A 85 11.17 0.02 -11.82
CA VAL A 85 12.50 -0.59 -12.01
C VAL A 85 12.40 -2.12 -12.18
N SER A 86 11.48 -2.78 -11.49
CA SER A 86 11.30 -4.24 -11.58
C SER A 86 10.68 -4.72 -12.90
N ARG A 87 10.05 -3.84 -13.69
CA ARG A 87 9.44 -4.20 -14.99
C ARG A 87 10.43 -4.75 -16.04
N GLY A 88 11.73 -4.57 -15.84
CA GLY A 88 12.78 -5.11 -16.73
C GLY A 88 13.16 -6.56 -16.43
N GLU A 89 12.92 -7.05 -15.22
CA GLU A 89 13.32 -8.37 -14.77
C GLU A 89 12.14 -9.35 -14.86
N ASN A 90 11.90 -9.87 -16.06
CA ASN A 90 10.95 -10.96 -16.22
C ASN A 90 11.48 -12.19 -15.47
N ALA A 91 10.62 -12.85 -14.70
CA ALA A 91 10.93 -14.15 -14.13
C ALA A 91 11.39 -15.11 -15.26
N PRO A 92 12.48 -15.87 -15.09
CA PRO A 92 12.92 -16.85 -16.08
C PRO A 92 11.79 -17.81 -16.43
N GLU A 93 11.63 -18.14 -17.71
CA GLU A 93 10.51 -18.97 -18.19
C GLU A 93 10.41 -20.32 -17.48
N ARG A 94 11.55 -20.91 -17.09
CA ARG A 94 11.58 -22.13 -16.28
C ARG A 94 10.85 -21.99 -14.94
N VAL A 95 10.93 -20.81 -14.30
CA VAL A 95 10.23 -20.55 -13.03
C VAL A 95 8.73 -20.38 -13.28
N LYS A 96 8.35 -19.66 -14.34
CA LYS A 96 6.93 -19.50 -14.73
C LYS A 96 6.27 -20.85 -15.02
N GLN A 97 6.94 -21.72 -15.79
CA GLN A 97 6.45 -23.06 -16.12
C GLN A 97 6.24 -23.91 -14.87
N ARG A 98 7.20 -23.92 -13.94
CA ARG A 98 7.07 -24.66 -12.67
C ARG A 98 5.93 -24.15 -11.79
N ILE A 99 5.69 -22.84 -11.78
CA ILE A 99 4.58 -22.24 -11.03
C ILE A 99 3.24 -22.65 -11.65
N LEU A 100 3.13 -22.60 -12.98
CA LEU A 100 1.92 -23.01 -13.69
C LEU A 100 1.60 -24.49 -13.46
N GLU A 101 2.59 -25.37 -13.60
CA GLU A 101 2.45 -26.81 -13.35
C GLU A 101 1.94 -27.08 -11.92
N PHE A 102 2.54 -26.44 -10.92
CA PHE A 102 2.12 -26.58 -9.52
C PHE A 102 0.67 -26.09 -9.27
N VAL A 103 0.28 -24.96 -9.87
CA VAL A 103 -1.09 -24.43 -9.75
C VAL A 103 -2.12 -25.33 -10.44
N GLU A 104 -1.75 -25.95 -11.56
CA GLU A 104 -2.60 -26.91 -12.26
C GLU A 104 -2.79 -28.20 -11.45
N GLU A 105 -1.73 -28.73 -10.84
CA GLU A 105 -1.80 -29.93 -9.98
C GLU A 105 -2.74 -29.72 -8.77
N GLU A 106 -2.63 -28.60 -8.05
CA GLU A 106 -3.48 -28.29 -6.89
C GLU A 106 -4.96 -28.11 -7.30
N ASN A 107 -5.21 -27.51 -8.46
CA ASN A 107 -6.57 -27.35 -9.00
C ASN A 107 -7.18 -28.71 -9.42
N LEU A 108 -6.38 -29.70 -9.81
CA LEU A 108 -6.82 -31.04 -10.18
C LEU A 108 -6.94 -31.99 -8.98
N GLY A 109 -6.25 -31.71 -7.87
CA GLY A 109 -6.26 -32.51 -6.64
C GLY A 109 -7.37 -32.16 -5.64
N SER A 110 -8.10 -31.06 -5.87
CA SER A 110 -9.18 -30.57 -4.98
C SER A 110 -10.60 -30.97 -5.44
N GLY A 111 -10.73 -31.96 -6.32
CA GLY A 111 -12.01 -32.49 -6.84
C GLY A 111 -12.56 -33.67 -6.05
#